data_AF-K9XPY7-F1
#
_entry.id   AF-K9XPY7-F1
#
_cell.length_a   1.000
_cell.length_b   1.000
_cell.length_c   1.000
_cell.angle_alpha   90.00
_cell.angle_beta   90.00
_cell.angle_gamma   90.00
#
_symmetry.space_group_name_H-M   'P 1'
#
loop_
_entity.id
_entity.type
_entity.pdbx_description
1 polymer ?
#
loop_
_entity_poly.entity_id
_entity_poly.type
_entity_poly.pdbx_seq_one_letter_code
_entity_poly.pdbx_strand_id
1 'polypeptide(L)'
;MLKSRSPSLILIVLSGFTLPILPVLAQKYDFNDFSLAAGFNPTEVIVTGYTSGAYSLASIVNQDKYGNPCMGYGDPKPDHVMILEDDFPELTIQIDSGGQDTTLVIKSFNNDIRCGFGQNNLKDALVKGSDWQAGEYYIWVGSIVPNQKANYRLSVK
;
A
#
# COMPACT_ATOMS: atom_id res chain seq x y z
N MET A 1 -43.28 -48.18 -53.62
CA MET A 1 -41.98 -48.65 -53.10
C MET A 1 -41.60 -47.81 -51.88
N LEU A 2 -41.80 -48.34 -50.67
CA LEU A 2 -41.38 -47.68 -49.42
C LEU A 2 -39.86 -47.82 -49.24
N LYS A 3 -39.14 -46.73 -48.96
CA LYS A 3 -37.74 -46.77 -48.55
C LYS A 3 -37.63 -46.28 -47.10
N SER A 4 -37.53 -47.26 -46.21
CA SER A 4 -37.24 -47.09 -44.78
C SER A 4 -35.88 -46.40 -44.59
N ARG A 5 -35.84 -45.34 -43.79
CA ARG A 5 -34.60 -44.71 -43.31
C ARG A 5 -34.53 -44.87 -41.80
N SER A 6 -33.58 -45.67 -41.33
CA SER A 6 -33.27 -45.87 -39.91
C SER A 6 -32.79 -44.56 -39.26
N PRO A 7 -33.13 -44.29 -37.99
CA PRO A 7 -32.55 -43.19 -37.25
C PRO A 7 -31.20 -43.61 -36.66
N SER A 8 -30.14 -42.88 -36.99
CA SER A 8 -28.84 -43.00 -36.32
C SER A 8 -28.91 -42.33 -34.95
N LEU A 9 -28.80 -43.12 -33.88
CA LEU A 9 -28.58 -42.60 -32.53
C LEU A 9 -27.18 -41.96 -32.47
N ILE A 10 -27.12 -40.66 -32.25
CA ILE A 10 -25.88 -39.94 -31.94
C ILE A 10 -25.66 -40.03 -30.43
N LEU A 11 -24.65 -40.80 -30.02
CA LEU A 11 -24.21 -40.91 -28.63
C LEU A 11 -23.35 -39.68 -28.30
N ILE A 12 -23.91 -38.72 -27.54
CA ILE A 12 -23.14 -37.57 -27.05
C ILE A 12 -22.34 -38.05 -25.82
N VAL A 13 -21.03 -38.23 -26.01
CA VAL A 13 -20.09 -38.51 -24.92
C VAL A 13 -19.77 -37.17 -24.24
N LEU A 14 -20.35 -36.92 -23.06
CA LEU A 14 -19.94 -35.79 -22.22
C LEU A 14 -18.56 -36.09 -21.60
N SER A 15 -17.50 -35.66 -22.27
CA SER A 15 -16.17 -35.58 -21.65
C SER A 15 -16.17 -34.47 -20.61
N GLY A 16 -16.15 -34.86 -19.33
CA GLY A 16 -16.00 -33.94 -18.21
C GLY A 16 -14.64 -33.25 -18.26
N PHE A 17 -14.63 -31.96 -18.60
CA PHE A 17 -13.46 -31.10 -18.46
C PHE A 17 -13.28 -30.74 -16.99
N THR A 18 -12.38 -31.43 -16.29
CA THR A 18 -11.93 -31.03 -14.96
C THR A 18 -10.95 -29.87 -15.10
N LEU A 19 -11.37 -28.65 -14.73
CA LEU A 19 -10.46 -27.50 -14.61
C LEU A 19 -9.46 -27.76 -13.49
N PRO A 20 -8.14 -27.75 -13.75
CA PRO A 20 -7.16 -27.83 -12.68
C PRO A 20 -7.24 -26.57 -11.82
N ILE A 21 -7.50 -26.73 -10.52
CA ILE A 21 -7.40 -25.66 -9.54
C ILE A 21 -5.91 -25.36 -9.37
N LEU A 22 -5.43 -24.29 -10.00
CA LEU A 22 -4.08 -23.81 -9.77
C LEU A 22 -4.02 -23.24 -8.35
N PRO A 23 -3.04 -23.62 -7.51
CA PRO A 23 -2.82 -22.94 -6.26
C PRO A 23 -2.45 -21.48 -6.56
N VAL A 24 -3.24 -20.54 -6.05
CA VAL A 24 -2.87 -19.12 -6.04
C VAL A 24 -1.69 -18.99 -5.08
N LEU A 25 -0.50 -18.80 -5.61
CA LEU A 25 0.67 -18.44 -4.81
C LEU A 25 0.47 -17.01 -4.32
N ALA A 26 0.08 -16.85 -3.06
CA ALA A 26 0.15 -15.57 -2.38
C ALA A 26 1.64 -15.16 -2.34
N GLN A 27 2.03 -14.15 -3.10
CA GLN A 27 3.37 -13.59 -3.04
C GLN A 27 3.48 -12.86 -1.70
N LYS A 28 4.09 -13.51 -0.70
CA LYS A 28 4.53 -12.82 0.52
C LYS A 28 5.58 -11.81 0.08
N TYR A 29 5.21 -10.55 0.14
CA TYR A 29 6.12 -9.47 -0.18
C TYR A 29 6.96 -9.18 1.07
N ASP A 30 8.28 -9.05 0.92
CA ASP A 30 9.19 -8.69 2.01
C ASP A 30 9.05 -7.21 2.34
N PHE A 31 7.88 -6.81 2.82
CA PHE A 31 7.68 -5.50 3.42
C PHE A 31 8.37 -5.50 4.79
N ASN A 32 8.93 -4.35 5.18
CA ASN A 32 9.33 -4.14 6.57
C ASN A 32 8.08 -3.88 7.41
N ASP A 33 7.30 -4.93 7.62
CA ASP A 33 6.05 -4.88 8.37
C ASP A 33 6.29 -4.53 9.83
N PHE A 34 5.42 -3.69 10.39
CA PHE A 34 5.38 -3.43 11.82
C PHE A 34 3.95 -3.32 12.33
N SER A 35 3.71 -3.83 13.54
CA SER A 35 2.39 -3.85 14.17
C SER A 35 2.35 -2.90 15.37
N LEU A 36 1.21 -2.25 15.55
CA LEU A 36 0.92 -1.34 16.66
C LEU A 36 -0.33 -1.80 17.40
N ALA A 37 -0.15 -2.15 18.67
CA ALA A 37 -1.25 -2.40 19.60
C ALA A 37 -1.45 -1.20 20.53
N ALA A 38 -2.62 -1.08 21.13
CA ALA A 38 -2.91 -0.05 22.11
C ALA A 38 -1.87 -0.07 23.25
N GLY A 39 -1.34 1.11 23.60
CA GLY A 39 -0.29 1.26 24.62
C GLY A 39 1.13 0.96 24.14
N PHE A 40 1.37 0.85 22.82
CA PHE A 40 2.73 0.75 22.29
C PHE A 40 3.61 1.92 22.78
N ASN A 41 4.91 1.66 22.92
CA ASN A 41 5.89 2.68 23.26
C ASN A 41 6.37 3.40 21.97
N PRO A 42 6.10 4.70 21.78
CA PRO A 42 6.50 5.42 20.58
C PRO A 42 8.01 5.43 20.30
N THR A 43 8.83 5.23 21.34
CA THR A 43 10.29 5.17 21.18
C THR A 43 10.78 3.86 20.57
N GLU A 44 9.95 2.82 20.54
CA GLU A 44 10.30 1.48 20.04
C GLU A 44 9.90 1.27 18.58
N VAL A 45 9.02 2.11 18.04
CA VAL A 45 8.52 1.99 16.66
C VAL A 45 9.33 2.88 15.74
N ILE A 46 10.48 2.35 15.31
CA ILE A 46 11.34 3.01 14.34
C ILE A 46 11.75 2.01 13.27
N VAL A 47 11.26 2.23 12.05
CA VAL A 47 11.67 1.47 10.86
C VAL A 47 12.53 2.37 9.96
N THR A 48 13.36 1.76 9.14
CA THR A 48 14.30 2.48 8.26
C THR A 48 14.12 2.08 6.81
N GLY A 49 14.54 2.97 5.91
CA GLY A 49 14.51 2.73 4.48
C GLY A 49 15.29 3.79 3.72
N TYR A 50 15.09 3.84 2.42
CA TYR A 50 15.61 4.89 1.57
C TYR A 50 14.61 5.26 0.48
N THR A 51 14.54 6.54 0.13
CA THR A 51 13.72 7.01 -0.99
C THR A 51 14.38 6.60 -2.30
N SER A 52 13.56 6.37 -3.33
CA SER A 52 14.00 5.88 -4.63
C SER A 52 12.89 6.09 -5.67
N GLY A 53 13.17 5.77 -6.93
CA GLY A 53 12.15 5.68 -7.96
C GLY A 53 11.71 7.02 -8.55
N ALA A 54 11.05 6.91 -9.69
CA ALA A 54 10.51 8.04 -10.45
C ALA A 54 9.01 7.86 -10.75
N TYR A 55 8.37 6.88 -10.13
CA TYR A 55 6.94 6.65 -10.30
C TYR A 55 6.18 7.76 -9.56
N SER A 56 5.27 8.43 -10.26
CA SER A 56 4.48 9.51 -9.65
C SER A 56 3.51 8.92 -8.62
N LEU A 57 3.64 9.32 -7.35
CA LEU A 57 2.74 8.85 -6.30
C LEU A 57 1.29 9.34 -6.51
N ALA A 58 1.11 10.45 -7.23
CA ALA A 58 -0.19 10.94 -7.66
C ALA A 58 -0.95 9.94 -8.57
N SER A 59 -0.23 9.02 -9.22
CA SER A 59 -0.82 7.94 -10.02
C SER A 59 -1.37 6.78 -9.17
N ILE A 60 -0.95 6.65 -7.90
CA ILE A 60 -1.59 5.73 -6.93
C ILE A 60 -2.86 6.37 -6.39
N VAL A 61 -2.76 7.62 -5.95
CA VAL A 61 -3.86 8.43 -5.44
C VAL A 61 -3.51 9.90 -5.58
N ASN A 62 -4.44 10.73 -6.05
CA ASN A 62 -4.16 12.14 -6.35
C ASN A 62 -4.20 13.03 -5.09
N GLN A 63 -5.19 12.81 -4.23
CA GLN A 63 -5.39 13.60 -3.02
C GLN A 63 -5.89 12.73 -1.86
N ASP A 64 -5.64 13.20 -0.65
CA ASP A 64 -6.11 12.56 0.57
C ASP A 64 -7.55 12.93 0.93
N LYS A 65 -8.07 12.34 2.01
CA LYS A 65 -9.45 12.60 2.46
C LYS A 65 -9.72 14.04 2.91
N TYR A 66 -8.68 14.82 3.15
CA TYR A 66 -8.75 16.23 3.53
C TYR A 66 -8.52 17.16 2.33
N GLY A 67 -8.29 16.61 1.13
CA GLY A 67 -8.00 17.36 -0.09
C GLY A 67 -6.54 17.78 -0.23
N ASN A 68 -5.62 17.26 0.59
CA ASN A 68 -4.19 17.52 0.42
C ASN A 68 -3.65 16.71 -0.77
N PRO A 69 -2.74 17.27 -1.58
CA PRO A 69 -2.16 16.55 -2.70
C PRO A 69 -1.22 15.44 -2.23
N CYS A 70 -1.37 14.26 -2.83
CA CYS A 70 -0.48 13.10 -2.65
C CYS A 70 0.60 13.13 -3.73
N MET A 71 1.49 14.13 -3.63
CA MET A 71 2.48 14.42 -4.67
C MET A 71 3.84 13.77 -4.42
N GLY A 72 4.73 13.90 -5.41
CA GLY A 72 6.10 13.41 -5.36
C GLY A 72 6.28 12.07 -6.07
N TYR A 73 7.43 11.46 -5.83
CA TYR A 73 7.93 10.31 -6.57
C TYR A 73 8.42 9.22 -5.62
N GLY A 74 8.19 7.97 -6.02
CA GLY A 74 8.59 6.79 -5.27
C GLY A 74 8.65 5.56 -6.15
N ASP A 75 8.49 4.40 -5.53
CA ASP A 75 8.27 3.12 -6.19
C ASP A 75 6.75 2.85 -6.37
N PRO A 76 6.33 2.06 -7.38
CA PRO A 76 4.92 1.72 -7.58
C PRO A 76 4.35 0.81 -6.48
N LYS A 77 5.22 0.22 -5.64
CA LYS A 77 4.87 -0.65 -4.52
C LYS A 77 5.19 0.07 -3.21
N PRO A 78 4.43 -0.20 -2.13
CA PRO A 78 4.69 0.45 -0.85
C PRO A 78 6.02 -0.02 -0.25
N ASP A 79 6.64 0.86 0.53
CA ASP A 79 7.91 0.60 1.23
C ASP A 79 7.68 -0.16 2.54
N HIS A 80 6.58 0.13 3.22
CA HIS A 80 6.21 -0.50 4.50
C HIS A 80 4.72 -0.85 4.52
N VAL A 81 4.36 -1.83 5.34
CA VAL A 81 2.99 -2.06 5.78
C VAL A 81 2.93 -1.92 7.29
N MET A 82 2.02 -1.06 7.76
CA MET A 82 1.71 -0.90 9.16
C MET A 82 0.42 -1.62 9.48
N ILE A 83 0.45 -2.48 10.50
CA ILE A 83 -0.74 -3.18 10.99
C ILE A 83 -1.16 -2.50 12.29
N LEU A 84 -2.34 -1.86 12.30
CA LEU A 84 -2.96 -1.39 13.54
C LEU A 84 -3.81 -2.52 14.11
N GLU A 85 -3.43 -3.06 15.26
CA GLU A 85 -4.18 -4.12 15.95
C GLU A 85 -5.44 -3.59 16.63
N ASP A 86 -5.43 -2.31 17.00
CA ASP A 86 -6.52 -1.58 17.63
C ASP A 86 -6.83 -0.26 16.88
N ASP A 87 -7.98 0.35 17.18
CA ASP A 87 -8.28 1.72 16.76
C ASP A 87 -7.43 2.72 17.57
N PHE A 88 -6.91 3.75 16.90
CA PHE A 88 -6.15 4.82 17.54
C PHE A 88 -6.86 6.18 17.37
N PRO A 89 -7.10 6.93 18.45
CA PRO A 89 -7.75 8.24 18.37
C PRO A 89 -6.88 9.26 17.63
N GLU A 90 -5.56 9.11 17.69
CA GLU A 90 -4.58 9.98 17.05
C GLU A 90 -3.31 9.16 16.76
N LEU A 91 -2.72 9.38 15.59
CA LEU A 91 -1.36 8.95 15.28
C LEU A 91 -0.65 10.06 14.50
N THR A 92 0.65 10.16 14.74
CA THR A 92 1.58 10.95 13.93
C THR A 92 2.62 10.03 13.33
N ILE A 93 2.66 9.97 12.00
CA ILE A 93 3.71 9.28 11.24
C ILE A 93 4.67 10.34 10.72
N GLN A 94 5.95 10.19 11.05
CA GLN A 94 6.97 11.19 10.76
C GLN A 94 8.20 10.55 10.14
N ILE A 95 8.71 11.20 9.09
CA ILE A 95 9.99 10.88 8.46
C ILE A 95 11.10 11.73 9.09
N ASP A 96 12.30 11.17 9.17
CA ASP A 96 13.55 11.86 9.43
C ASP A 96 14.57 11.37 8.39
N SER A 97 14.89 12.22 7.43
CA SER A 97 15.85 11.95 6.35
C SER A 97 17.18 12.73 6.50
N GLY A 98 17.37 13.42 7.63
CA GLY A 98 18.49 14.35 7.78
C GLY A 98 18.41 15.59 6.89
N GLY A 99 17.20 16.00 6.49
CA GLY A 99 16.95 17.27 5.79
C GLY A 99 16.70 17.19 4.28
N GLN A 100 16.32 16.03 3.75
CA GLN A 100 15.91 15.88 2.34
C GLN A 100 14.40 16.10 2.19
N ASP A 101 13.98 16.64 1.03
CA ASP A 101 12.57 16.86 0.71
C ASP A 101 11.84 15.53 0.48
N THR A 102 11.19 15.00 1.53
CA THR A 102 10.45 13.74 1.47
C THR A 102 8.95 13.93 1.30
N THR A 103 8.27 12.89 0.84
CA THR A 103 6.80 12.80 0.74
C THR A 103 6.32 11.48 1.34
N LEU A 104 5.08 11.46 1.82
CA LEU A 104 4.46 10.34 2.50
C LEU A 104 3.04 10.15 1.96
N VAL A 105 2.75 8.95 1.48
CA VAL A 105 1.38 8.50 1.15
C VAL A 105 1.07 7.30 2.03
N ILE A 106 -0.06 7.36 2.74
CA ILE A 106 -0.57 6.26 3.56
C ILE A 106 -1.95 5.92 3.04
N LYS A 107 -2.19 4.65 2.73
CA LYS A 107 -3.48 4.16 2.21
C LYS A 107 -3.90 2.88 2.92
N SER A 108 -5.11 2.84 3.44
CA SER A 108 -5.75 1.60 3.90
C SER A 108 -6.61 0.96 2.82
N PHE A 109 -6.99 -0.30 3.01
CA PHE A 109 -7.94 -1.00 2.13
C PHE A 109 -9.33 -0.37 2.12
N ASN A 110 -9.73 0.31 3.20
CA ASN A 110 -11.00 1.01 3.30
C ASN A 110 -10.97 2.38 2.58
N ASN A 111 -9.90 2.66 1.83
CA ASN A 111 -9.63 3.95 1.19
C ASN A 111 -9.48 5.12 2.18
N ASP A 112 -9.06 4.87 3.42
CA ASP A 112 -8.51 5.94 4.26
C ASP A 112 -7.14 6.32 3.68
N ILE A 113 -7.09 7.46 2.99
CA ILE A 113 -5.88 8.00 2.38
C ILE A 113 -5.46 9.24 3.15
N ARG A 114 -4.17 9.31 3.48
CA ARG A 114 -3.54 10.44 4.17
C ARG A 114 -2.21 10.75 3.52
N CYS A 115 -1.99 12.01 3.21
CA CYS A 115 -0.80 12.45 2.49
C CYS A 115 -0.13 13.60 3.21
N GLY A 116 1.19 13.61 3.18
CA GLY A 116 2.01 14.65 3.79
C GLY A 116 3.31 14.78 3.02
N PHE A 117 3.84 16.00 2.96
CA PHE A 117 5.14 16.25 2.36
C PHE A 117 5.86 17.33 3.14
N GLY A 118 7.18 17.37 3.02
CA GLY A 118 7.96 18.44 3.62
C GLY A 118 7.52 19.81 3.09
N GLN A 119 7.18 20.74 3.98
CA GLN A 119 6.83 22.11 3.64
C GLN A 119 7.82 23.12 4.25
N ASN A 120 8.18 24.14 3.48
CA ASN A 120 9.04 25.24 3.93
C ASN A 120 10.39 24.74 4.49
N ASN A 121 10.69 25.09 5.75
CA ASN A 121 11.91 24.70 6.45
C ASN A 121 11.84 23.27 7.01
N LEU A 122 10.67 22.62 6.95
CA LEU A 122 10.47 21.24 7.39
C LEU A 122 10.52 20.34 6.16
N LYS A 123 11.71 19.85 5.85
CA LYS A 123 11.98 19.04 4.66
C LYS A 123 11.41 17.62 4.75
N ASP A 124 11.22 17.14 5.97
CA ASP A 124 10.68 15.82 6.21
C ASP A 124 9.15 15.79 6.20
N ALA A 125 8.59 14.77 5.55
CA ALA A 125 7.17 14.52 5.52
C ALA A 125 6.62 14.11 6.89
N LEU A 126 5.42 14.59 7.18
CA LEU A 126 4.68 14.28 8.39
C LEU A 126 3.19 14.13 8.05
N VAL A 127 2.57 13.07 8.56
CA VAL A 127 1.12 12.89 8.55
C VAL A 127 0.66 12.82 9.99
N LYS A 128 -0.22 13.74 10.37
CA LYS A 128 -0.88 13.75 11.67
C LYS A 128 -2.38 13.66 11.43
N GLY A 129 -3.07 12.80 12.16
CA GLY A 129 -4.52 12.76 12.07
C GLY A 129 -5.18 11.95 13.16
N SER A 130 -6.50 12.07 13.23
CA SER A 130 -7.36 11.35 14.15
C SER A 130 -8.02 10.13 13.50
N ASP A 131 -8.69 9.33 14.34
CA ASP A 131 -9.63 8.28 13.93
C ASP A 131 -8.99 7.24 12.99
N TRP A 132 -7.89 6.65 13.45
CA TRP A 132 -7.23 5.55 12.76
C TRP A 132 -7.92 4.25 13.12
N GLN A 133 -8.48 3.57 12.13
CA GLN A 133 -9.12 2.29 12.34
C GLN A 133 -8.09 1.15 12.35
N ALA A 134 -8.34 0.10 13.13
CA ALA A 134 -7.58 -1.13 13.06
C ALA A 134 -7.55 -1.67 11.61
N GLY A 135 -6.41 -2.25 11.21
CA GLY A 135 -6.20 -2.83 9.89
C GLY A 135 -4.86 -2.47 9.27
N GLU A 136 -4.71 -2.83 8.00
CA GLU A 136 -3.49 -2.63 7.23
C GLU A 136 -3.43 -1.26 6.56
N TYR A 137 -2.26 -0.64 6.66
CA TYR A 137 -1.92 0.63 6.01
C TYR A 137 -0.65 0.46 5.19
N TYR A 138 -0.77 0.73 3.89
CA TYR A 138 0.33 0.73 2.94
C TYR A 138 0.98 2.09 2.93
N ILE A 139 2.30 2.12 3.09
CA ILE A 139 3.07 3.36 3.25
C ILE A 139 4.08 3.48 2.11
N TRP A 140 4.01 4.58 1.37
CA TRP A 140 5.03 4.99 0.40
C TRP A 140 5.80 6.17 0.99
N VAL A 141 7.11 6.03 1.10
CA VAL A 141 8.04 7.08 1.50
C VAL A 141 8.84 7.50 0.27
N GLY A 142 8.47 8.63 -0.29
CA GLY A 142 9.05 9.15 -1.52
C GLY A 142 9.89 10.40 -1.31
N SER A 143 10.22 11.03 -2.43
CA SER A 143 10.87 12.33 -2.51
C SER A 143 10.11 13.28 -3.42
N ILE A 144 10.34 14.59 -3.27
CA ILE A 144 9.74 15.60 -4.17
C ILE A 144 10.44 15.60 -5.54
N VAL A 145 11.67 15.11 -5.64
CA VAL A 145 12.47 15.05 -6.86
C VAL A 145 12.62 13.60 -7.32
N PRO A 146 12.33 13.25 -8.59
CA PRO A 146 12.42 11.87 -9.06
C PRO A 146 13.84 11.31 -8.95
N ASN A 147 13.95 10.02 -8.59
CA ASN A 147 15.19 9.28 -8.36
C ASN A 147 16.08 9.82 -7.23
N GLN A 148 15.60 10.76 -6.42
CA GLN A 148 16.36 11.24 -5.26
C GLN A 148 16.44 10.13 -4.21
N LYS A 149 17.67 9.81 -3.81
CA LYS A 149 17.96 8.85 -2.76
C LYS A 149 18.29 9.55 -1.46
N ALA A 150 17.53 9.23 -0.42
CA ALA A 150 17.74 9.69 0.94
C ALA A 150 17.46 8.52 1.88
N ASN A 151 18.39 8.19 2.78
CA ASN A 151 18.08 7.28 3.87
C ASN A 151 17.11 7.98 4.83
N TYR A 152 16.20 7.22 5.43
CA TYR A 152 15.27 7.76 6.40
C TYR A 152 15.00 6.82 7.58
N ARG A 153 14.52 7.43 8.66
CA ARG A 153 13.81 6.77 9.77
C ARG A 153 12.35 7.18 9.70
N LEU A 154 11.44 6.21 9.78
CA LEU A 154 10.02 6.41 9.97
C LEU A 154 9.69 6.10 11.43
N SER A 155 9.00 7.02 12.10
CA SER A 155 8.52 6.84 13.47
C SER A 155 7.01 7.05 13.55
N VAL A 156 6.38 6.35 14.49
CA VAL A 156 4.95 6.51 14.82
C VAL A 156 4.81 6.94 16.28
N LYS A 157 3.96 7.94 16.52
CA LYS A 157 3.72 8.55 17.83
C LYS A 157 2.24 8.74 18.09
#